data_AF-A0A972DNH9-F1
#
_entry.id   AF-A0A972DNH9-F1
#
_cell.length_a   1.000
_cell.length_b   1.000
_cell.length_c   1.000
_cell.angle_alpha   90.00
_cell.angle_beta   90.00
_cell.angle_gamma   90.00
#
_symmetry.space_group_name_H-M   'P 1'
#
loop_
_entity.id
_entity.type
_entity.pdbx_description
1 polymer ?
#
loop_
_entity_poly.entity_id
_entity_poly.type
_entity_poly.pdbx_seq_one_letter_code
_entity_poly.pdbx_strand_id
1 'polypeptide(L)'
;MSIPASGDDQQRGGRQLPSKDEAAPPGRDADPAVLEGVLQETLSLLGAERPLPGETAQALCRLVARHKGRQFTLEPIAVDLVSIVLKTQFPGLCPPPLHDRIAERVARTLYEDPHSRARLEAFWRRLGGI
;
A
#
# COMPACT_ATOMS: atom_id res chain seq x y z
N MET A 1 22.10 -29.50 -76.44
CA MET A 1 23.27 -29.80 -75.59
C MET A 1 22.73 -30.37 -74.28
N SER A 2 22.96 -31.66 -74.09
CA SER A 2 22.62 -32.45 -72.92
C SER A 2 23.74 -32.33 -71.87
N ILE A 3 23.43 -32.42 -70.58
CA ILE A 3 23.80 -33.51 -69.64
C ILE A 3 23.18 -33.20 -68.24
N PRO A 4 22.75 -34.23 -67.48
CA PRO A 4 22.00 -34.14 -66.21
C PRO A 4 22.83 -34.58 -64.97
N ALA A 5 22.25 -34.46 -63.77
CA ALA A 5 22.50 -35.25 -62.53
C ALA A 5 21.64 -34.59 -61.43
N SER A 6 20.62 -35.19 -60.78
CA SER A 6 20.44 -36.51 -60.14
C SER A 6 21.42 -36.78 -58.99
N GLY A 7 20.85 -36.93 -57.79
CA GLY A 7 21.52 -37.22 -56.51
C GLY A 7 21.79 -35.95 -55.71
N ASP A 8 21.45 -35.79 -54.44
CA ASP A 8 21.02 -36.75 -53.43
C ASP A 8 20.31 -36.00 -52.30
N ASP A 9 19.35 -36.67 -51.71
CA ASP A 9 19.01 -36.68 -50.29
C ASP A 9 19.85 -35.78 -49.37
N GLN A 10 19.27 -34.70 -48.82
CA GLN A 10 19.47 -34.42 -47.40
C GLN A 10 18.55 -33.33 -46.85
N GLN A 11 18.01 -33.63 -45.67
CA GLN A 11 17.59 -32.70 -44.63
C GLN A 11 16.25 -31.96 -44.81
N ARG A 12 15.17 -32.73 -44.57
CA ARG A 12 14.12 -32.28 -43.63
C ARG A 12 14.76 -31.96 -42.27
N GLY A 13 15.30 -30.74 -42.14
CA GLY A 13 15.70 -30.18 -40.85
C GLY A 13 14.44 -29.75 -40.10
N GLY A 14 13.97 -30.63 -39.22
CA GLY A 14 12.83 -30.40 -38.36
C GLY A 14 12.93 -29.07 -37.62
N ARG A 15 11.75 -28.48 -37.42
CA ARG A 15 11.49 -27.37 -36.51
C ARG A 15 12.00 -27.74 -35.12
N GLN A 16 13.26 -27.42 -34.84
CA GLN A 16 13.86 -27.63 -33.54
C GLN A 16 13.28 -26.58 -32.59
N LEU A 17 12.17 -26.95 -31.96
CA LEU A 17 11.70 -26.32 -30.74
C LEU A 17 12.88 -26.27 -29.76
N PRO A 18 13.15 -25.15 -29.08
CA PRO A 18 14.12 -25.14 -28.01
C PRO A 18 13.57 -26.04 -26.89
N SER A 19 14.01 -27.30 -26.86
CA SER A 19 13.99 -28.14 -25.67
C SER A 19 14.99 -27.55 -24.69
N LYS A 20 14.63 -26.42 -24.10
CA LYS A 20 15.12 -26.06 -22.78
C LYS A 20 14.14 -26.72 -21.83
N ASP A 21 14.46 -27.96 -21.49
CA ASP A 21 14.18 -28.54 -20.19
C ASP A 21 14.88 -27.62 -19.16
N GLU A 22 14.38 -26.40 -19.01
CA GLU A 22 14.59 -25.61 -17.82
C GLU A 22 13.51 -26.14 -16.90
N ALA A 23 13.87 -27.22 -16.22
CA ALA A 23 13.19 -27.66 -15.03
C ALA A 23 12.86 -26.41 -14.20
N ALA A 24 11.59 -26.00 -14.23
CA ALA A 24 11.07 -25.09 -13.24
C ALA A 24 11.50 -25.69 -11.90
N PRO A 25 12.22 -24.93 -11.04
CA PRO A 25 12.67 -25.50 -9.79
C PRO A 25 11.45 -26.08 -9.09
N PRO A 26 11.52 -27.35 -8.65
CA PRO A 26 10.40 -28.01 -7.99
C PRO A 26 9.95 -27.08 -6.87
N GLY A 27 8.63 -26.89 -6.74
CA GLY A 27 8.02 -26.01 -5.76
C GLY A 27 8.78 -26.12 -4.44
N ARG A 28 9.68 -25.15 -4.22
CA ARG A 28 10.34 -25.00 -2.94
C ARG A 28 9.19 -24.59 -2.05
N ASP A 29 8.81 -25.48 -1.13
CA ASP A 29 8.26 -25.09 0.16
C ASP A 29 8.89 -23.75 0.49
N ALA A 30 8.07 -22.69 0.47
CA ALA A 30 8.57 -21.33 0.62
C ALA A 30 9.38 -21.34 1.91
N ASP A 31 10.70 -21.17 1.78
CA ASP A 31 11.61 -21.37 2.89
C ASP A 31 11.10 -20.50 4.05
N PRO A 32 10.80 -21.09 5.22
CA PRO A 32 10.13 -20.36 6.29
C PRO A 32 10.93 -19.13 6.72
N ALA A 33 12.25 -19.12 6.54
CA ALA A 33 13.09 -17.95 6.78
C ALA A 33 12.91 -16.87 5.69
N VAL A 34 12.63 -17.25 4.44
CA VAL A 34 12.28 -16.31 3.37
C VAL A 34 10.88 -15.73 3.60
N LEU A 35 9.91 -16.57 3.99
CA LEU A 35 8.57 -16.10 4.33
C LEU A 35 8.59 -15.17 5.55
N GLU A 36 9.36 -15.50 6.59
CA GLU A 36 9.56 -14.65 7.77
C GLU A 36 10.29 -13.36 7.41
N GLY A 37 11.27 -13.41 6.51
CA GLY A 37 11.94 -12.21 5.97
C GLY A 37 10.97 -11.29 5.23
N VAL A 38 10.10 -11.84 4.36
CA VAL A 38 9.07 -11.08 3.64
C VAL A 38 8.02 -10.54 4.60
N LEU A 39 7.60 -11.30 5.60
CA LEU A 39 6.67 -10.84 6.65
C LEU A 39 7.28 -9.71 7.47
N GLN A 40 8.53 -9.85 7.89
CA GLN A 40 9.23 -8.83 8.67
C GLN A 40 9.47 -7.58 7.85
N GLU A 41 9.82 -7.71 6.57
CA GLU A 41 9.95 -6.59 5.63
C GLU A 41 8.60 -5.93 5.37
N THR A 42 7.53 -6.71 5.20
CA THR A 42 6.17 -6.21 5.03
C THR A 42 5.68 -5.49 6.28
N LEU A 43 5.87 -6.07 7.46
CA LEU A 43 5.56 -5.46 8.76
C LEU A 43 6.42 -4.21 9.01
N SER A 44 7.67 -4.20 8.55
CA SER A 44 8.54 -3.02 8.61
C SER A 44 8.11 -1.95 7.62
N LEU A 45 7.57 -2.29 6.45
CA LEU A 45 7.01 -1.34 5.49
C LEU A 45 5.64 -0.82 5.93
N LEU A 46 4.85 -1.64 6.64
CA LEU A 46 3.62 -1.22 7.32
C LEU A 46 3.88 -0.40 8.59
N GLY A 47 4.98 -0.68 9.29
CA GLY A 47 5.39 -0.06 10.54
C GLY A 47 6.32 1.13 10.38
N ALA A 48 7.01 1.25 9.24
CA ALA A 48 7.75 2.43 8.85
C ALA A 48 6.73 3.54 8.62
N GLU A 49 6.63 4.42 9.61
CA GLU A 49 5.92 5.69 9.49
C GLU A 49 6.53 6.43 8.30
N ARG A 50 5.96 6.26 7.10
CA ARG A 50 6.35 7.07 5.96
C ARG A 50 6.23 8.52 6.40
N PRO A 51 7.27 9.34 6.18
CA PRO A 51 7.18 10.76 6.47
C PRO A 51 5.92 11.31 5.80
N LEU A 52 5.05 11.92 6.60
CA LEU A 52 3.83 12.52 6.07
C LEU A 52 4.24 13.56 5.01
N PRO A 53 3.54 13.62 3.86
CA PRO A 53 3.78 14.67 2.88
C PRO A 53 3.73 16.03 3.58
N GLY A 54 4.62 16.97 3.22
CA GLY A 54 4.78 18.23 3.95
C GLY A 54 3.47 19.03 4.10
N GLU A 55 2.58 18.98 3.11
CA GLU A 55 1.24 19.59 3.19
C GLU A 55 0.34 18.91 4.22
N THR A 56 0.39 17.59 4.32
CA THR A 56 -0.36 16.82 5.34
C THR A 56 0.13 17.17 6.74
N ALA A 57 1.45 17.19 6.94
CA ALA A 57 2.03 17.57 8.23
C ALA A 57 1.62 19.00 8.64
N GLN A 58 1.67 19.96 7.72
CA GLN A 58 1.21 21.34 7.99
C GLN A 58 -0.29 21.43 8.27
N ALA A 59 -1.12 20.66 7.57
CA ALA A 59 -2.57 20.60 7.84
C ALA A 59 -2.86 20.04 9.24
N LEU A 60 -2.15 18.97 9.64
CA LEU A 60 -2.26 18.37 10.96
C LEU A 60 -1.77 19.31 12.06
N CYS A 61 -0.64 20.00 11.88
CA CYS A 61 -0.16 21.02 12.82
C CYS A 61 -1.18 22.15 13.01
N ARG A 62 -1.84 22.58 11.92
CA ARG A 62 -2.92 23.58 11.99
C ARG A 62 -4.13 23.06 12.75
N LEU A 63 -4.48 21.77 12.60
CA LEU A 63 -5.55 21.14 13.36
C LEU A 63 -5.23 21.12 14.86
N VAL A 64 -4.02 20.69 15.23
CA VAL A 64 -3.57 20.70 16.63
C VAL A 64 -3.59 22.12 17.20
N ALA A 65 -3.13 23.12 16.45
CA ALA A 65 -3.16 24.50 16.88
C ALA A 65 -4.60 25.00 17.15
N ARG A 66 -5.58 24.57 16.34
CA ARG A 66 -7.00 24.92 16.51
C ARG A 66 -7.66 24.26 17.71
N HIS A 67 -7.23 23.05 18.06
CA HIS A 67 -7.79 22.27 19.18
C HIS A 67 -6.80 22.11 20.33
N LYS A 68 -5.85 23.04 20.47
CA LYS A 68 -4.80 22.98 21.49
C LYS A 68 -5.44 22.84 22.88
N GLY A 69 -5.00 21.83 23.62
CA GLY A 69 -5.50 21.55 24.97
C GLY A 69 -6.86 20.84 25.06
N ARG A 70 -7.43 20.39 23.93
CA ARG A 70 -8.61 19.54 23.94
C ARG A 70 -8.23 18.07 23.94
N GLN A 71 -8.96 17.29 24.74
CA GLN A 71 -8.90 15.84 24.75
C GLN A 71 -9.37 15.28 23.41
N PHE A 72 -8.86 14.10 23.04
CA PHE A 72 -9.24 13.41 21.81
C PHE A 72 -10.72 12.98 21.82
N THR A 73 -11.55 13.59 20.98
CA THR A 73 -12.98 13.28 20.81
C THR A 73 -13.28 12.85 19.38
N LEU A 74 -14.37 12.08 19.20
CA LEU A 74 -14.84 11.68 17.87
C LEU A 74 -15.07 12.91 16.98
N GLU A 75 -15.84 13.87 17.48
CA GLU A 75 -16.03 15.18 16.85
C GLU A 75 -15.53 16.28 17.79
N PRO A 76 -14.83 17.31 17.30
CA PRO A 76 -14.40 17.48 15.89
C PRO A 76 -13.09 16.74 15.53
N ILE A 77 -12.33 16.25 16.52
CA ILE A 77 -10.90 15.92 16.33
C ILE A 77 -10.68 14.70 15.44
N ALA A 78 -11.35 13.57 15.70
CA ALA A 78 -11.15 12.36 14.90
C ALA A 78 -11.65 12.52 13.46
N VAL A 79 -12.80 13.19 13.28
CA VAL A 79 -13.34 13.50 11.94
C VAL A 79 -12.39 14.40 11.16
N ASP A 80 -11.87 15.47 11.76
CA ASP A 80 -10.95 16.38 11.08
C ASP A 80 -9.62 15.72 10.74
N LEU A 81 -9.09 14.86 11.63
CA LEU A 81 -7.89 14.07 11.37
C LEU A 81 -8.06 13.18 10.14
N VAL A 82 -9.14 12.41 10.10
CA VAL A 82 -9.44 11.51 8.98
C VAL A 82 -9.72 12.32 7.72
N SER A 83 -10.41 13.45 7.81
CA SER A 83 -10.68 14.33 6.67
C SER A 83 -9.39 14.85 6.04
N ILE A 84 -8.43 15.32 6.85
CA ILE A 84 -7.12 15.79 6.37
C ILE A 84 -6.39 14.67 5.66
N VAL A 85 -6.28 13.48 6.28
CA VAL A 85 -5.58 12.34 5.69
C VAL A 85 -6.23 11.89 4.39
N LEU A 86 -7.56 11.84 4.33
CA LEU A 86 -8.28 11.47 3.11
C LEU A 86 -8.06 12.49 1.98
N LYS A 87 -8.05 13.80 2.29
CA LYS A 87 -7.83 14.85 1.29
C LYS A 87 -6.41 14.79 0.71
N THR A 88 -5.42 14.48 1.52
CA THR A 88 -4.02 14.53 1.08
C THR A 88 -3.53 13.22 0.47
N GLN A 89 -3.95 12.07 1.01
CA GLN A 89 -3.52 10.76 0.53
C GLN A 89 -4.34 10.27 -0.67
N PHE A 90 -5.59 10.71 -0.79
CA PHE A 90 -6.50 10.31 -1.86
C PHE A 90 -7.13 11.52 -2.56
N PRO A 91 -6.30 12.39 -3.19
CA PRO A 91 -6.82 13.52 -3.92
C PRO A 91 -7.76 13.05 -5.04
N GLY A 92 -8.97 13.62 -5.08
CA GLY A 92 -9.98 13.25 -6.09
C GLY A 92 -10.75 11.97 -5.81
N LEU A 93 -10.59 11.33 -4.65
CA LEU A 93 -11.35 10.12 -4.28
C LEU A 93 -12.86 10.33 -4.38
N CYS A 94 -13.33 11.48 -3.91
CA CYS A 94 -14.75 11.80 -3.79
C CYS A 94 -15.00 13.31 -3.88
N PRO A 95 -16.16 13.74 -4.39
CA PRO A 95 -16.53 15.15 -4.45
C PRO A 95 -16.85 15.73 -3.06
N PRO A 96 -16.83 17.07 -2.91
CA PRO A 96 -16.84 17.76 -1.62
C PRO A 96 -17.98 17.48 -0.62
N PRO A 97 -19.22 17.05 -0.95
CA PRO A 97 -20.16 16.66 0.11
C PRO A 97 -20.01 15.19 0.53
N LEU A 98 -19.46 14.34 -0.35
CA LEU A 98 -19.29 12.92 -0.08
C LEU A 98 -18.05 12.68 0.79
N HIS A 99 -17.02 13.51 0.61
CA HIS A 99 -15.77 13.45 1.37
C HIS A 99 -16.01 13.57 2.88
N ASP A 100 -16.77 14.58 3.32
CA ASP A 100 -17.03 14.79 4.75
C ASP A 100 -17.84 13.63 5.36
N ARG A 101 -18.80 13.07 4.62
CA ARG A 101 -19.56 11.88 5.06
C ARG A 101 -18.69 10.64 5.20
N ILE A 102 -17.74 10.45 4.28
CA ILE A 102 -16.79 9.34 4.36
C ILE A 102 -15.85 9.55 5.55
N ALA A 103 -15.35 10.77 5.74
CA ALA A 103 -14.49 11.10 6.88
C ALA A 103 -15.20 10.83 8.20
N GLU A 104 -16.47 11.25 8.35
CA GLU A 104 -17.28 10.97 9.52
C GLU A 104 -17.48 9.46 9.75
N ARG A 105 -17.84 8.72 8.69
CA ARG A 105 -18.08 7.28 8.79
C ARG A 105 -16.82 6.50 9.17
N VAL A 106 -15.68 6.85 8.56
CA VAL A 106 -14.38 6.24 8.86
C VAL A 106 -13.94 6.61 10.27
N ALA A 107 -14.02 7.88 10.65
CA ALA A 107 -13.67 8.32 12.01
C ALA A 107 -14.50 7.62 13.07
N ARG A 108 -15.82 7.48 12.86
CA ARG A 108 -16.70 6.74 13.76
C ARG A 108 -16.29 5.28 13.90
N THR A 109 -16.06 4.60 12.78
CA THR A 109 -15.63 3.19 12.76
C THR A 109 -14.31 3.01 13.54
N LEU A 110 -13.34 3.90 13.32
CA LEU A 110 -12.05 3.86 14.02
C LEU A 110 -12.14 4.24 15.49
N TYR A 111 -13.11 5.08 15.87
CA TYR A 111 -13.32 5.50 17.26
C TYR A 111 -14.07 4.45 18.08
N GLU A 112 -14.98 3.70 17.46
CA GLU A 112 -15.72 2.60 18.08
C GLU A 112 -14.82 1.37 18.30
N ASP A 113 -13.83 1.13 17.44
CA ASP A 113 -12.82 0.09 17.66
C ASP A 113 -11.77 0.53 18.69
N PRO A 114 -11.63 -0.16 19.84
CA PRO A 114 -10.74 0.27 20.92
C PRO A 114 -9.26 0.29 20.51
N HIS A 115 -8.82 -0.61 19.62
CA HIS A 115 -7.43 -0.63 19.15
C HIS A 115 -7.14 0.57 18.23
N SER A 116 -8.02 0.84 17.28
CA SER A 116 -7.92 1.97 16.36
C SER A 116 -8.04 3.30 17.09
N ARG A 117 -8.94 3.38 18.08
CA ARG A 117 -9.07 4.56 18.95
C ARG A 117 -7.78 4.84 19.71
N ALA A 118 -7.19 3.83 20.34
CA ALA A 118 -5.92 4.00 21.05
C ALA A 118 -4.78 4.46 20.12
N ARG A 119 -4.74 3.96 18.88
CA ARG A 119 -3.77 4.41 17.86
C ARG A 119 -4.01 5.86 17.44
N LEU A 120 -5.26 6.25 17.21
CA LEU A 120 -5.62 7.63 16.85
C LEU A 120 -5.30 8.61 17.98
N GLU A 121 -5.56 8.22 19.23
CA GLU A 121 -5.24 9.02 20.41
C GLU A 121 -3.72 9.15 20.59
N ALA A 122 -2.96 8.05 20.42
CA ALA A 122 -1.49 8.09 20.44
C ALA A 122 -0.94 8.99 19.32
N PHE A 123 -1.54 8.93 18.13
CA PHE A 123 -1.19 9.81 17.02
C PHE A 123 -1.49 11.28 17.34
N TRP A 124 -2.67 11.58 17.92
CA TRP A 124 -3.04 12.92 18.37
C TRP A 124 -2.05 13.49 19.39
N ARG A 125 -1.64 12.68 20.38
CA ARG A 125 -0.63 13.07 21.38
C ARG A 125 0.74 13.32 20.74
N ARG A 126 1.16 12.49 19.78
CA ARG A 126 2.41 12.69 19.02
C ARG A 126 2.42 14.02 18.25
N LEU A 127 1.27 14.46 17.74
CA LEU A 127 1.15 15.75 17.06
C LEU A 127 1.15 16.95 18.01
N GLY A 128 1.10 16.74 19.34
CA GLY A 128 1.07 17.79 20.36
C GLY A 128 -0.31 18.04 21.00
N GLY A 129 -1.27 17.14 20.80
CA GLY A 129 -2.50 17.08 21.59
C GLY A 129 -2.26 16.63 23.04
N ILE A 130 -3.20 16.96 23.95
CA ILE A 130 -3.14 16.59 25.38
C ILE A 130 -4.02 15.37 25.63
#